data_AF-A0A8X8ZSZ2-F1
#
_entry.id   AF-A0A8X8ZSZ2-F1
#
_cell.length_a   1.000
_cell.length_b   1.000
_cell.length_c   1.000
_cell.angle_alpha   90.00
_cell.angle_beta   90.00
_cell.angle_gamma   90.00
#
_symmetry.space_group_name_H-M   'P 1'
#
loop_
_entity.id
_entity.type
_entity.pdbx_description
1 polymer ?
#
loop_
_entity_poly.entity_id
_entity_poly.type
_entity_poly.pdbx_seq_one_letter_code
_entity_poly.pdbx_strand_id
1 'polypeptide(L)'
;MNIELCKPVLLQLRDGRVFICAGTAELECWAELYDPVKGVFGRRILSDAIGYPFPSSCFQWTDQQVMIYYHSWVYDKQEFYHLSIRALGGEDKEHNKPSLLLYNMVEKTWDVFADNLLAPLYQMRRRNLVYVGGDILFIIDYATCWFVYDLSSKKEVEKIKLDIECDPYDAGEVVLEAFYAGTNVMESASWVFYLFLNNTHDHHNALRYAKVGVVQAKGGDYVATLLMSGVLRVGLYSDIYM
;
A
#
# COMPACT_ATOMS: atom_id res chain seq x y z
N MET A 1 -0.48 -28.05 -9.76
CA MET A 1 0.43 -27.18 -8.99
C MET A 1 -0.14 -25.77 -9.11
N ASN A 2 -0.77 -25.25 -8.05
CA ASN A 2 -1.30 -23.88 -8.05
C ASN A 2 -0.15 -22.96 -7.68
N ILE A 3 0.35 -22.22 -8.66
CA ILE A 3 1.28 -21.11 -8.43
C ILE A 3 0.43 -20.01 -7.80
N GLU A 4 0.62 -19.72 -6.51
CA GLU A 4 0.09 -18.48 -5.93
C GLU A 4 0.84 -17.32 -6.58
N LEU A 5 0.26 -16.77 -7.65
CA LEU A 5 0.77 -15.58 -8.30
C LEU A 5 0.68 -14.42 -7.30
N CYS A 6 1.78 -13.71 -7.10
CA CYS A 6 1.74 -12.40 -6.46
C CYS A 6 0.77 -11.52 -7.24
N LYS A 7 -0.18 -10.89 -6.53
CA LYS A 7 -0.99 -9.85 -7.17
C LYS A 7 -0.05 -8.72 -7.59
N PRO A 8 0.01 -8.36 -8.89
CA PRO A 8 0.84 -7.25 -9.32
C PRO A 8 0.33 -5.97 -8.67
N VAL A 9 1.27 -5.09 -8.30
CA VAL A 9 0.94 -3.73 -7.90
C VAL A 9 1.09 -2.85 -9.13
N LEU A 10 0.05 -2.07 -9.39
CA LEU A 10 -0.05 -1.17 -10.53
C LEU A 10 -0.11 0.26 -10.03
N LEU A 11 0.68 1.13 -10.64
CA LEU A 11 0.69 2.57 -10.37
C LEU A 11 0.66 3.35 -11.66
N GLN A 12 -0.40 4.14 -11.84
CA GLN A 12 -0.42 5.16 -12.88
C GLN A 12 0.45 6.34 -12.44
N LEU A 13 1.45 6.68 -13.24
CA LEU A 13 2.33 7.82 -13.01
C LEU A 13 1.66 9.12 -13.50
N ARG A 14 2.09 10.25 -12.95
CA ARG A 14 1.62 11.60 -13.31
C ARG A 14 1.80 11.93 -14.78
N ASP A 15 2.79 11.33 -15.43
CA ASP A 15 3.05 11.51 -16.87
C ASP A 15 2.26 10.53 -17.76
N GLY A 16 1.34 9.75 -17.18
CA GLY A 16 0.46 8.83 -17.89
C GLY A 16 1.05 7.44 -18.14
N ARG A 17 2.34 7.22 -17.84
CA ARG A 17 2.93 5.87 -17.89
C ARG A 17 2.39 5.00 -16.77
N VAL A 18 2.51 3.68 -16.90
CA VAL A 18 2.08 2.72 -15.88
C VAL A 18 3.27 1.95 -15.36
N PHE A 19 3.57 2.10 -14.08
CA PHE A 19 4.55 1.31 -13.37
C PHE A 19 3.88 0.04 -12.83
N ILE A 20 4.53 -1.10 -13.06
CA ILE A 20 4.04 -2.42 -12.70
C ILE A 20 5.16 -3.09 -11.91
N CYS A 21 4.86 -3.62 -10.72
CA CYS A 21 5.80 -4.45 -9.98
C CYS A 21 5.11 -5.70 -9.41
N ALA A 22 5.94 -6.67 -9.04
CA ALA A 22 5.61 -8.08 -8.80
C ALA A 22 5.55 -8.93 -10.07
N GLY A 23 5.58 -10.25 -9.87
CA GLY A 23 5.66 -11.26 -10.91
C GLY A 23 6.29 -12.55 -10.36
N THR A 24 6.59 -13.49 -11.24
CA THR A 24 7.33 -14.71 -10.89
C THR A 24 8.83 -14.49 -11.10
N ALA A 25 9.69 -15.00 -10.22
CA ALA A 25 11.16 -14.94 -10.42
C ALA A 25 11.65 -15.66 -11.66
N GLU A 26 10.81 -16.50 -12.29
CA GLU A 26 11.10 -17.16 -13.57
C GLU A 26 11.14 -16.19 -14.75
N LEU A 27 10.57 -14.99 -14.61
CA LEU A 27 10.59 -13.94 -15.62
C LEU A 27 11.55 -12.85 -15.12
N GLU A 28 12.65 -12.65 -15.82
CA GLU A 28 13.82 -11.80 -15.52
C GLU A 28 13.54 -10.29 -15.27
N CYS A 29 12.30 -9.89 -14.97
CA CYS A 29 11.91 -8.54 -14.61
C CYS A 29 10.89 -8.55 -13.46
N TRP A 30 11.32 -8.06 -12.29
CA TRP A 30 10.45 -7.86 -11.12
C TRP A 30 9.52 -6.65 -11.27
N ALA A 31 9.94 -5.68 -12.10
CA ALA A 31 9.15 -4.50 -12.40
C ALA A 31 9.29 -4.09 -13.88
N GLU A 32 8.26 -3.43 -14.39
CA GLU A 32 8.17 -2.92 -15.74
C GLU A 32 7.53 -1.53 -15.75
N LEU A 33 7.90 -0.73 -16.74
CA LEU A 33 7.26 0.56 -17.01
C LEU A 33 6.68 0.55 -18.41
N TYR A 34 5.37 0.66 -18.50
CA TYR A 34 4.63 0.76 -19.74
C TYR A 34 4.49 2.23 -20.19
N ASP A 35 4.91 2.50 -21.43
CA ASP A 35 4.72 3.78 -22.10
C ASP A 35 3.55 3.66 -23.09
N PRO A 36 2.36 4.21 -22.79
CA PRO A 36 1.18 4.07 -23.65
C PRO A 36 1.32 4.83 -24.98
N VAL A 37 2.14 5.87 -25.04
CA VAL A 37 2.36 6.63 -26.28
C VAL A 37 3.17 5.79 -27.28
N LYS A 38 4.13 5.01 -26.77
CA LYS A 38 4.96 4.13 -27.60
C LYS A 38 4.40 2.71 -27.72
N GLY A 39 3.49 2.32 -26.83
CA GLY A 39 2.96 0.96 -26.75
C GLY A 39 3.99 -0.08 -26.33
N VAL A 40 5.00 0.29 -25.54
CA VAL A 40 6.11 -0.62 -25.18
C VAL A 40 6.29 -0.74 -23.67
N PHE A 41 6.72 -1.93 -23.25
CA PHE A 41 7.16 -2.21 -21.89
C PHE A 41 8.68 -2.08 -21.79
N GLY A 42 9.15 -1.35 -20.78
CA GLY A 42 10.55 -1.30 -20.41
C GLY A 42 10.79 -2.03 -19.10
N ARG A 43 11.60 -3.10 -19.13
CA ARG A 43 12.00 -3.84 -17.92
C ARG A 43 12.78 -2.97 -16.94
N ARG A 44 12.61 -3.22 -15.65
CA ARG A 44 13.33 -2.61 -14.52
C ARG A 44 13.98 -3.72 -13.71
N ILE A 45 15.27 -3.91 -13.97
CA ILE A 45 16.05 -4.96 -13.33
C ILE A 45 16.35 -4.52 -11.90
N LEU A 46 15.89 -5.31 -10.94
CA LEU A 46 16.21 -5.13 -9.53
C LEU A 46 17.59 -5.72 -9.26
N SER A 47 18.40 -5.06 -8.41
CA SER A 47 19.73 -5.56 -8.05
C SER A 47 19.60 -6.87 -7.27
N ASP A 48 20.44 -7.86 -7.58
CA ASP A 48 20.50 -9.13 -6.85
C ASP A 48 20.85 -8.93 -5.35
N ALA A 49 21.53 -7.83 -5.02
CA ALA A 49 21.85 -7.47 -3.63
C ALA A 49 20.61 -7.09 -2.81
N ILE A 50 19.55 -6.64 -3.48
CA ILE A 50 18.28 -6.30 -2.86
C ILE A 50 17.46 -7.59 -2.75
N GLY A 51 17.35 -8.35 -3.85
CA GLY A 51 16.58 -9.60 -3.93
C GLY A 51 15.28 -9.41 -4.71
N TYR A 52 14.27 -10.27 -4.51
CA TYR A 52 12.93 -10.14 -5.12
C TYR A 52 11.83 -10.07 -4.05
N PRO A 53 11.43 -8.87 -3.59
CA PRO A 53 10.49 -8.76 -2.49
C PRO A 53 9.05 -8.93 -2.96
N PHE A 54 8.13 -9.22 -2.04
CA PHE A 54 6.69 -9.16 -2.32
C PHE A 54 6.20 -7.71 -2.17
N PRO A 55 5.95 -6.97 -3.27
CA PRO A 55 5.39 -5.63 -3.15
C PRO A 55 3.93 -5.74 -2.69
N SER A 56 3.50 -4.81 -1.85
CA SER A 56 2.11 -4.78 -1.35
C SER A 56 1.44 -3.42 -1.54
N SER A 57 2.22 -2.35 -1.73
CA SER A 57 1.73 -1.04 -2.15
C SER A 57 2.84 -0.27 -2.86
N CYS A 58 2.48 0.70 -3.70
CA CYS A 58 3.43 1.64 -4.28
C CYS A 58 2.80 3.00 -4.57
N PHE A 59 3.62 4.04 -4.60
CA PHE A 59 3.21 5.41 -4.90
C PHE A 59 4.33 6.20 -5.58
N GLN A 60 3.96 7.26 -6.30
CA GLN A 60 4.92 8.17 -6.90
C GLN A 60 5.23 9.31 -5.94
N TRP A 61 6.44 9.32 -5.36
CA TRP A 61 6.89 10.34 -4.42
C TRP A 61 7.23 11.65 -5.14
N THR A 62 8.12 11.57 -6.13
CA THR A 62 8.48 12.69 -7.01
C THR A 62 8.22 12.34 -8.46
N ASP A 63 8.35 13.30 -9.37
CA ASP A 63 8.17 13.06 -10.81
C ASP A 63 9.16 12.03 -11.37
N GLN A 64 10.22 11.72 -10.63
CA GLN A 64 11.29 10.81 -11.03
C GLN A 64 11.35 9.56 -10.15
N GLN A 65 10.59 9.48 -9.06
CA GLN A 65 10.79 8.47 -8.03
C GLN A 65 9.50 7.74 -7.68
N VAL A 66 9.58 6.41 -7.69
CA VAL A 66 8.52 5.51 -7.24
C VAL A 66 8.96 4.84 -5.94
N MET A 67 8.10 4.88 -4.95
CA MET A 67 8.22 4.19 -3.68
C MET A 67 7.42 2.90 -3.74
N ILE A 68 8.03 1.78 -3.36
CA ILE A 68 7.37 0.48 -3.26
C ILE A 68 7.54 -0.05 -1.84
N TYR A 69 6.42 -0.33 -1.20
CA TYR A 69 6.43 -1.01 0.07
C TYR A 69 6.38 -2.51 -0.10
N TYR A 70 7.24 -3.18 0.65
CA TYR A 70 7.31 -4.62 0.69
C TYR A 70 7.50 -5.13 2.12
N HIS A 71 7.07 -6.36 2.29
CA HIS A 71 7.20 -7.12 3.54
C HIS A 71 7.45 -8.57 3.13
N SER A 72 8.45 -9.20 3.74
CA SER A 72 9.00 -10.50 3.34
C SER A 72 9.63 -10.56 1.93
N TRP A 73 10.73 -11.30 1.82
CA TRP A 73 11.28 -11.70 0.52
C TRP A 73 10.61 -12.97 0.05
N VAL A 74 10.37 -13.01 -1.24
CA VAL A 74 10.24 -14.29 -1.91
C VAL A 74 11.68 -14.79 -2.10
N TYR A 75 11.94 -16.08 -1.89
CA TYR A 75 13.16 -16.79 -2.33
C TYR A 75 14.40 -16.75 -1.41
N ASP A 76 14.66 -17.90 -0.81
CA ASP A 76 15.87 -18.65 -1.15
C ASP A 76 15.54 -19.51 -2.39
N LYS A 77 16.40 -19.54 -3.42
CA LYS A 77 16.20 -20.32 -4.66
C LYS A 77 15.94 -21.82 -4.40
N GLN A 78 16.29 -22.34 -3.22
CA GLN A 78 16.09 -23.74 -2.85
C GLN A 78 14.73 -24.05 -2.16
N GLU A 79 14.03 -23.08 -1.57
CA GLU A 79 12.84 -23.35 -0.73
C GLU A 79 11.50 -23.33 -1.47
N PHE A 80 11.50 -23.10 -2.79
CA PHE A 80 10.29 -23.09 -3.61
C PHE A 80 9.53 -24.44 -3.62
N TYR A 81 10.17 -25.52 -3.16
CA TYR A 81 9.57 -26.85 -3.11
C TYR A 81 8.72 -27.13 -1.85
N HIS A 82 8.65 -26.24 -0.85
CA HIS A 82 8.03 -26.57 0.45
C HIS A 82 7.13 -25.50 1.11
N LEU A 83 6.67 -24.48 0.39
CA LEU A 83 5.89 -23.39 1.00
C LEU A 83 4.38 -23.62 0.95
N SER A 84 3.90 -24.45 1.87
CA SER A 84 2.58 -24.26 2.48
C SER A 84 2.60 -24.16 4.01
N ILE A 85 3.74 -24.38 4.70
CA ILE A 85 3.73 -24.51 6.19
C ILE A 85 4.89 -23.80 6.93
N ARG A 86 5.95 -23.30 6.27
CA ARG A 86 7.14 -22.77 6.99
C ARG A 86 7.23 -21.25 7.22
N ALA A 87 6.21 -20.47 6.85
CA ALA A 87 6.20 -19.02 7.10
C ALA A 87 6.01 -18.61 8.59
N LEU A 88 6.05 -19.56 9.54
CA LEU A 88 5.81 -19.30 10.97
C LEU A 88 7.00 -19.66 11.89
N GLY A 89 8.20 -19.91 11.36
CA GLY A 89 9.32 -20.28 12.24
C GLY A 89 10.73 -20.28 11.66
N GLY A 90 10.97 -19.54 10.57
CA GLY A 90 12.33 -19.31 10.10
C GLY A 90 12.95 -18.14 10.86
N GLU A 91 14.15 -18.33 11.42
CA GLU A 91 14.95 -17.26 12.03
C GLU A 91 14.95 -15.99 11.16
N ASP A 92 14.92 -14.83 11.83
CA ASP A 92 14.96 -13.49 11.23
C ASP A 92 16.14 -13.37 10.25
N LYS A 93 15.94 -13.80 9.00
CA LYS A 93 16.79 -13.37 7.89
C LYS A 93 16.65 -11.85 7.86
N GLU A 94 17.76 -11.12 7.99
CA GLU A 94 17.87 -9.68 8.22
C GLU A 94 17.00 -8.78 7.31
N HIS A 95 16.49 -9.34 6.22
CA HIS A 95 15.73 -8.63 5.21
C HIS A 95 14.20 -8.86 5.27
N ASN A 96 13.65 -9.68 6.16
CA ASN A 96 12.18 -9.86 6.28
C ASN A 96 11.42 -8.63 6.83
N LYS A 97 12.11 -7.51 7.00
CA LYS A 97 11.60 -6.35 7.69
C LYS A 97 10.78 -5.47 6.73
N PRO A 98 9.61 -4.98 7.16
CA PRO A 98 8.82 -4.03 6.38
C PRO A 98 9.68 -2.84 5.94
N SER A 99 9.71 -2.56 4.64
CA SER A 99 10.67 -1.61 4.08
C SER A 99 10.06 -0.84 2.89
N LEU A 100 10.61 0.33 2.62
CA LEU A 100 10.35 1.13 1.43
C LEU A 100 11.53 1.02 0.47
N LEU A 101 11.26 0.55 -0.74
CA LEU A 101 12.19 0.51 -1.85
C LEU A 101 11.97 1.75 -2.74
N LEU A 102 13.06 2.41 -3.12
CA LEU A 102 13.09 3.51 -4.07
C LEU A 102 13.50 3.01 -5.44
N TYR A 103 12.71 3.37 -6.44
CA TYR A 103 13.12 3.29 -7.83
C TYR A 103 13.30 4.71 -8.40
N ASN A 104 14.52 5.05 -8.81
CA ASN A 104 14.78 6.25 -9.59
C ASN A 104 14.56 5.96 -11.08
N MET A 105 13.54 6.56 -11.66
CA MET A 105 13.14 6.32 -13.06
C MET A 105 14.13 6.92 -14.08
N VAL A 106 14.89 7.94 -13.69
CA VAL A 106 15.87 8.62 -14.55
C VAL A 106 17.19 7.85 -14.55
N GLU A 107 17.73 7.60 -13.37
CA GLU A 107 19.00 6.89 -13.18
C GLU A 107 18.85 5.37 -13.40
N LYS A 108 17.62 4.86 -13.31
CA LYS A 108 17.27 3.44 -13.36
C LYS A 108 17.93 2.62 -12.26
N THR A 109 18.08 3.23 -11.09
CA THR A 109 18.68 2.65 -9.89
C THR A 109 17.62 2.30 -8.86
N TRP A 110 17.99 1.36 -7.99
CA TRP A 110 17.17 0.86 -6.89
C TRP A 110 17.91 1.05 -5.59
N ASP A 111 17.24 1.58 -4.57
CA ASP A 111 17.80 1.81 -3.25
C ASP A 111 16.79 1.44 -2.16
N VAL A 112 17.26 0.89 -1.04
CA VAL A 112 16.42 0.75 0.15
C VAL A 112 16.30 2.14 0.78
N PHE A 113 15.11 2.74 0.70
CA PHE A 113 14.86 4.08 1.18
C PHE A 113 14.79 4.12 2.71
N ALA A 114 14.00 3.23 3.28
CA ALA A 114 13.82 3.06 4.71
C ALA A 114 13.56 1.60 5.01
N ASP A 115 14.15 1.11 6.09
CA ASP A 115 13.97 -0.23 6.62
C ASP A 115 13.24 -0.17 7.97
N ASN A 116 12.81 -1.33 8.47
CA ASN A 116 12.17 -1.45 9.78
C ASN A 116 10.93 -0.56 9.97
N LEU A 117 10.15 -0.32 8.91
CA LEU A 117 8.82 0.26 9.08
C LEU A 117 8.03 -0.65 10.03
N LEU A 118 7.05 -0.07 10.74
CA LEU A 118 6.16 -0.88 11.57
C LEU A 118 5.57 -2.03 10.73
N ALA A 119 5.55 -3.23 11.30
CA ALA A 119 4.84 -4.34 10.69
C ALA A 119 3.33 -4.09 10.70
N PRO A 120 2.57 -4.57 9.69
CA PRO A 120 1.11 -4.58 9.77
C PRO A 120 0.67 -5.23 11.07
N LEU A 121 -0.32 -4.66 11.76
CA LEU A 121 -0.70 -5.10 13.11
C LEU A 121 -1.36 -6.50 13.12
N TYR A 122 -1.76 -7.07 11.97
CA TYR A 122 -2.39 -8.40 11.86
C TYR A 122 -1.95 -9.16 10.59
N GLN A 123 -2.36 -10.43 10.48
CA GLN A 123 -2.07 -11.40 9.40
C GLN A 123 -2.46 -10.98 7.97
N MET A 124 -3.11 -9.82 7.80
CA MET A 124 -3.38 -9.25 6.48
C MET A 124 -2.04 -8.81 5.89
N ARG A 125 -1.55 -9.56 4.89
CA ARG A 125 -0.29 -9.32 4.16
C ARG A 125 -0.33 -8.04 3.28
N ARG A 126 -1.06 -7.01 3.68
CA ARG A 126 -1.25 -5.77 2.92
C ARG A 126 -1.27 -4.59 3.88
N ARG A 127 -0.48 -3.56 3.55
CA ARG A 127 -0.53 -2.24 4.18
C ARG A 127 -1.17 -1.24 3.23
N ASN A 128 -2.09 -0.42 3.74
CA ASN A 128 -2.64 0.70 2.97
C ASN A 128 -1.74 1.92 3.19
N LEU A 129 -0.77 2.09 2.30
CA LEU A 129 0.05 3.28 2.23
C LEU A 129 -0.62 4.33 1.35
N VAL A 130 -0.94 5.48 1.91
CA VAL A 130 -1.60 6.58 1.21
C VAL A 130 -0.69 7.80 1.22
N TYR A 131 -0.03 8.04 0.08
CA TYR A 131 0.79 9.22 -0.13
C TYR A 131 -0.09 10.42 -0.49
N VAL A 132 0.14 11.56 0.16
CA VAL A 132 -0.71 12.75 0.03
C VAL A 132 0.01 13.98 -0.54
N GLY A 133 1.30 13.86 -0.87
CA GLY A 133 2.15 14.96 -1.28
C GLY A 133 3.18 15.36 -0.23
N GLY A 134 4.16 16.17 -0.64
CA GLY A 134 5.30 16.55 0.20
C GLY A 134 6.05 15.32 0.69
N ASP A 135 6.32 15.28 1.99
CA ASP A 135 7.00 14.17 2.66
C ASP A 135 6.07 13.38 3.61
N ILE A 136 4.75 13.51 3.45
CA ILE A 136 3.78 12.90 4.35
C ILE A 136 3.20 11.62 3.73
N LEU A 137 3.32 10.53 4.46
CA LEU A 137 2.76 9.22 4.14
C LEU A 137 1.84 8.76 5.27
N PHE A 138 0.59 8.43 4.95
CA PHE A 138 -0.33 7.82 5.91
C PHE A 138 -0.31 6.30 5.78
N ILE A 139 -0.34 5.62 6.92
CA ILE A 139 -0.46 4.17 7.02
C ILE A 139 -1.81 3.86 7.68
N ILE A 140 -2.77 3.36 6.89
CA ILE A 140 -4.19 3.27 7.25
C ILE A 140 -4.68 1.82 7.18
N ASP A 141 -4.19 0.98 8.10
CA ASP A 141 -4.58 -0.44 8.11
C ASP A 141 -5.89 -0.69 8.88
N TYR A 142 -6.26 0.21 9.80
CA TYR A 142 -7.44 0.11 10.65
C TYR A 142 -8.25 1.39 10.58
N ALA A 143 -9.57 1.28 10.68
CA ALA A 143 -10.44 2.43 10.63
C ALA A 143 -10.15 3.44 11.75
N THR A 144 -9.73 2.98 12.94
CA THR A 144 -9.61 3.78 14.16
C THR A 144 -8.18 4.18 14.53
N CYS A 145 -7.16 3.63 13.88
CA CYS A 145 -5.76 3.77 14.30
C CYS A 145 -4.82 3.86 13.09
N TRP A 146 -4.32 5.07 12.81
CA TRP A 146 -3.45 5.34 11.67
C TRP A 146 -2.10 5.84 12.14
N PHE A 147 -1.08 5.72 11.28
CA PHE A 147 0.24 6.26 11.53
C PHE A 147 0.61 7.28 10.45
N VAL A 148 1.29 8.33 10.86
CA VAL A 148 1.89 9.31 9.95
C VAL A 148 3.39 9.07 9.91
N TYR A 149 3.90 8.85 8.71
CA TYR A 149 5.31 8.66 8.45
C TYR A 149 5.84 9.85 7.64
N ASP A 150 6.90 10.47 8.15
CA ASP A 150 7.64 11.52 7.46
C ASP A 150 8.77 10.89 6.64
N LEU A 151 8.65 11.00 5.32
CA LEU A 151 9.60 10.47 4.35
C LEU A 151 10.96 11.16 4.48
N SER A 152 11.00 12.46 4.77
CA SER A 152 12.25 13.22 4.84
C SER A 152 13.12 12.78 6.03
N SER A 153 12.51 12.66 7.21
CA SER A 153 13.18 12.22 8.43
C SER A 153 13.23 10.69 8.57
N LYS A 154 12.50 9.97 7.72
CA LYS A 154 12.38 8.50 7.70
C LYS A 154 11.87 7.94 9.01
N LYS A 155 10.90 8.62 9.62
CA LYS A 155 10.36 8.27 10.94
C LYS A 155 8.85 8.38 10.97
N GLU A 156 8.26 7.54 11.83
CA GLU A 156 6.91 7.80 12.30
C GLU A 156 6.93 9.05 13.19
N VAL A 157 5.98 9.95 12.93
CA VAL A 157 5.90 11.24 13.63
C VAL A 157 4.64 11.36 14.48
N GLU A 158 3.57 10.63 14.15
CA GLU A 158 2.32 10.71 14.89
C GLU A 158 1.47 9.44 14.74
N LYS A 159 0.69 9.14 15.79
CA LYS A 159 -0.35 8.12 15.77
C LYS A 159 -1.72 8.79 15.87
N ILE A 160 -2.51 8.67 14.81
CA ILE A 160 -3.85 9.25 14.77
C ILE A 160 -4.85 8.22 15.29
N LYS A 161 -5.68 8.66 16.22
CA LYS A 161 -6.86 7.91 16.66
C LYS A 161 -8.11 8.56 16.10
N LEU A 162 -8.96 7.75 15.48
CA LEU A 162 -10.27 8.17 15.04
C LEU A 162 -11.32 7.55 15.95
N ASP A 163 -12.15 8.40 16.52
CA ASP A 163 -13.31 7.99 17.29
C ASP A 163 -14.44 7.62 16.30
N ILE A 164 -14.42 6.37 15.86
CA ILE A 164 -15.56 5.76 15.18
C ILE A 164 -16.26 4.95 16.26
N GLU A 165 -17.59 5.09 16.38
CA GLU A 165 -18.42 4.13 17.10
C GLU A 165 -18.23 2.74 16.46
N CYS A 166 -17.25 2.01 16.97
CA CYS A 166 -17.00 0.61 16.66
C CYS A 166 -17.64 -0.23 17.76
N ASP A 167 -18.16 -1.40 17.38
CA ASP A 167 -18.57 -2.41 18.36
C ASP A 167 -17.37 -2.69 19.28
N PRO A 168 -17.53 -2.66 20.62
CA PRO A 168 -16.44 -2.89 21.57
C PRO A 168 -15.75 -4.26 21.44
N TYR A 169 -16.34 -5.20 20.69
CA TYR A 169 -15.74 -6.49 20.38
C TYR A 169 -14.96 -6.55 19.06
N ASP A 170 -15.07 -5.53 18.22
CA ASP A 170 -14.38 -5.47 16.92
C ASP A 170 -13.14 -4.56 17.08
N ALA A 171 -11.96 -5.17 17.11
CA ALA A 171 -10.69 -4.50 17.33
C ALA A 171 -10.29 -3.60 16.13
N GLY A 172 -11.05 -2.53 15.89
CA GLY A 172 -10.90 -1.65 14.73
C GLY A 172 -11.16 -2.38 13.41
N GLU A 173 -12.16 -1.96 12.65
CA GLU A 173 -12.44 -2.59 11.36
C GLU A 173 -11.22 -2.49 10.44
N VAL A 174 -10.80 -3.64 9.90
CA VAL A 174 -9.69 -3.73 8.94
C VAL A 174 -10.06 -2.96 7.68
N VAL A 175 -9.15 -2.09 7.26
CA VAL A 175 -9.26 -1.34 6.02
C VAL A 175 -8.79 -2.23 4.87
N LEU A 176 -9.70 -2.56 3.96
CA LEU A 176 -9.39 -3.31 2.74
C LEU A 176 -8.62 -2.45 1.72
N GLU A 177 -8.99 -1.18 1.64
CA GLU A 177 -8.42 -0.18 0.74
C GLU A 177 -8.62 1.22 1.33
N ALA A 178 -7.62 2.09 1.18
CA ALA A 178 -7.75 3.51 1.48
C ALA A 178 -7.17 4.34 0.33
N PHE A 179 -7.85 5.42 -0.04
CA PHE A 179 -7.28 6.38 -0.96
C PHE A 179 -7.55 7.82 -0.53
N TYR A 180 -6.62 8.69 -0.90
CA TYR A 180 -6.71 10.12 -0.72
C TYR A 180 -7.41 10.76 -1.92
N ALA A 181 -8.44 11.55 -1.65
CA ALA A 181 -9.21 12.28 -2.65
C ALA A 181 -8.87 13.77 -2.60
N GLY A 182 -7.65 14.10 -3.00
CA GLY A 182 -7.23 15.48 -3.18
C GLY A 182 -6.07 15.59 -4.16
N THR A 183 -5.60 16.82 -4.34
CA THR A 183 -4.43 17.08 -5.16
C THR A 183 -3.16 16.86 -4.35
N ASN A 184 -2.10 16.32 -4.95
CA ASN A 184 -0.77 16.18 -4.33
C ASN A 184 -0.06 17.54 -4.18
N VAL A 185 -0.78 18.57 -3.73
CA VAL A 185 -0.23 19.90 -3.47
C VAL A 185 0.60 19.81 -2.20
N MET A 186 1.89 20.14 -2.31
CA MET A 186 2.89 19.98 -1.25
C MET A 186 2.58 20.74 0.05
N GLU A 187 1.67 21.71 0.02
CA GLU A 187 1.39 22.62 1.14
C GLU A 187 0.01 22.38 1.79
N SER A 188 -0.68 21.29 1.48
CA SER A 188 -1.98 21.04 2.12
C SER A 188 -1.78 20.66 3.59
N ALA A 189 -2.46 21.35 4.50
CA ALA A 189 -2.59 20.96 5.91
C ALA A 189 -3.91 20.21 6.19
N SER A 190 -4.65 19.84 5.14
CA SER A 190 -5.89 19.08 5.25
C SER A 190 -6.05 18.09 4.11
N TRP A 191 -6.55 16.90 4.45
CA TRP A 191 -6.70 15.79 3.53
C TRP A 191 -8.04 15.11 3.74
N VAL A 192 -8.60 14.54 2.68
CA VAL A 192 -9.83 13.76 2.73
C VAL A 192 -9.55 12.37 2.21
N PHE A 193 -9.83 11.37 3.04
CA PHE A 193 -9.63 9.97 2.74
C PHE A 193 -10.96 9.26 2.58
N TYR A 194 -10.99 8.28 1.69
CA TYR A 194 -12.05 7.27 1.61
C TYR A 194 -11.46 5.94 2.04
N LEU A 195 -12.13 5.29 2.99
CA LEU A 195 -11.79 3.97 3.50
C LEU A 195 -12.84 2.98 3.04
N PHE A 196 -12.41 1.80 2.62
CA PHE A 196 -13.26 0.64 2.40
C PHE A 196 -12.94 -0.39 3.45
N LEU A 197 -13.96 -0.81 4.18
CA LEU A 197 -13.82 -1.61 5.38
C LEU A 197 -14.32 -3.02 5.11
N ASN A 198 -13.70 -3.99 5.77
CA ASN A 198 -14.17 -5.36 5.71
C ASN A 198 -15.58 -5.42 6.32
N ASN A 199 -16.53 -6.03 5.59
CA ASN A 199 -17.87 -6.21 6.12
C ASN A 199 -17.92 -7.54 6.88
N THR A 200 -17.74 -7.47 8.20
CA THR A 200 -17.77 -8.64 9.10
C THR A 200 -19.19 -9.16 9.35
N HIS A 201 -20.23 -8.40 8.97
CA HIS A 201 -21.62 -8.79 9.13
C HIS A 201 -22.23 -9.29 7.81
N ASP A 202 -22.77 -10.53 7.84
CA ASP A 202 -23.56 -11.38 6.90
C ASP A 202 -24.26 -10.80 5.63
N HIS A 203 -23.79 -9.71 5.07
CA HIS A 203 -24.25 -9.15 3.81
C HIS A 203 -23.22 -9.46 2.74
N HIS A 204 -23.35 -10.63 2.12
CA HIS A 204 -22.46 -11.15 1.08
C HIS A 204 -22.24 -10.22 -0.14
N ASN A 205 -22.96 -9.09 -0.24
CA ASN A 205 -22.90 -8.14 -1.35
C ASN A 205 -22.81 -6.68 -0.89
N ALA A 206 -22.23 -6.42 0.29
CA ALA A 206 -22.13 -5.07 0.84
C ALA A 206 -20.68 -4.73 1.22
N LEU A 207 -20.26 -3.53 0.82
CA LEU A 207 -18.97 -2.95 1.17
C LEU A 207 -19.19 -1.74 2.07
N ARG A 208 -18.62 -1.77 3.27
CA ARG A 208 -18.68 -0.63 4.18
C ARG A 208 -17.65 0.41 3.74
N TYR A 209 -18.00 1.68 3.89
CA TYR A 209 -17.07 2.76 3.60
C TYR A 209 -17.18 3.91 4.59
N ALA A 210 -16.10 4.66 4.72
CA ALA A 210 -16.03 5.87 5.52
C ALA A 210 -15.30 6.97 4.73
N LYS A 211 -15.70 8.22 4.95
CA LYS A 211 -14.98 9.41 4.51
C LYS A 211 -14.45 10.12 5.74
N VAL A 212 -13.15 10.35 5.77
CA VAL A 212 -12.47 10.93 6.93
C VAL A 212 -11.69 12.15 6.49
N GLY A 213 -11.90 13.26 7.17
CA GLY A 213 -11.10 14.47 7.04
C GLY A 213 -9.97 14.44 8.04
N VAL A 214 -8.76 14.74 7.62
CA VAL A 214 -7.60 14.93 8.51
C VAL A 214 -7.12 16.36 8.36
N VAL A 215 -6.77 16.99 9.47
CA VAL A 215 -6.15 18.32 9.51
C VAL A 215 -4.89 18.24 10.36
N GLN A 216 -3.80 18.81 9.87
CA GLN A 216 -2.61 19.05 10.67
C GLN A 216 -2.75 20.41 11.37
N ALA A 217 -2.79 20.40 12.70
CA ALA A 217 -2.84 21.61 13.52
C ALA A 217 -1.49 22.36 13.46
N LYS A 218 -1.51 23.65 13.82
CA LYS A 218 -0.29 24.48 13.86
C LYS A 218 0.82 23.95 14.78
N GLY A 219 0.48 23.06 15.73
CA GLY A 219 1.43 22.40 16.61
C GLY A 219 2.09 21.15 16.02
N GLY A 220 1.69 20.70 14.83
CA GLY A 220 2.14 19.47 14.19
C GLY A 220 1.18 18.29 14.39
N ASP A 221 0.33 18.34 15.42
CA ASP A 221 -0.66 17.30 15.73
C ASP A 221 -1.65 17.08 14.59
N TYR A 222 -2.06 15.83 14.39
CA TYR A 222 -3.03 15.47 13.38
C TYR A 222 -4.37 15.13 14.01
N VAL A 223 -5.43 15.76 13.52
CA VAL A 223 -6.81 15.54 13.96
C VAL A 223 -7.59 14.91 12.81
N ALA A 224 -8.08 13.69 13.02
CA ALA A 224 -8.99 13.02 12.09
C ALA A 224 -10.44 13.15 12.55
N THR A 225 -11.35 13.40 11.61
CA THR A 225 -12.78 13.56 11.83
C THR A 225 -13.55 12.69 10.84
N LEU A 226 -14.45 11.86 11.34
CA LEU A 226 -15.36 11.10 10.49
C LEU A 226 -16.38 12.06 9.88
N LEU A 227 -16.37 12.20 8.56
CA LEU A 227 -17.27 13.10 7.84
C LEU A 227 -18.55 12.40 7.40
N MET A 228 -18.45 11.12 7.01
CA MET A 228 -19.58 10.26 6.70
C MET A 228 -19.16 8.80 6.76
N SER A 229 -20.12 7.91 6.99
CA SER A 229 -19.97 6.47 6.83
C SER A 229 -21.22 5.89 6.17
N GLY A 230 -21.09 4.72 5.56
CA GLY A 230 -22.20 4.08 4.88
C GLY A 230 -21.89 2.66 4.43
N VAL A 231 -22.87 2.08 3.76
CA VAL A 231 -22.80 0.73 3.20
C VAL A 231 -23.14 0.81 1.72
N LEU A 232 -22.18 0.50 0.86
CA LEU A 232 -22.38 0.33 -0.56
C LEU A 232 -22.88 -1.09 -0.82
N ARG A 233 -24.16 -1.24 -1.19
CA ARG A 233 -24.72 -2.52 -1.59
C ARG A 233 -24.61 -2.68 -3.09
N VAL A 234 -23.93 -3.72 -3.54
CA VAL A 234 -23.88 -4.09 -4.96
C VAL A 234 -25.05 -5.04 -5.21
N GLY A 235 -26.11 -4.55 -5.83
CA GLY A 235 -27.19 -5.41 -6.31
C GLY A 235 -26.74 -6.27 -7.47
N LEU A 236 -27.40 -7.42 -7.67
CA LEU A 236 -27.31 -8.13 -8.95
C LEU A 236 -27.87 -7.20 -10.04
N TYR A 237 -27.03 -6.81 -11.00
CA TYR A 237 -27.50 -6.20 -12.23
C TYR A 237 -28.37 -7.25 -12.95
N SER A 238 -29.70 -7.08 -12.92
CA SER A 238 -30.55 -7.63 -13.96
C SER A 238 -30.38 -6.75 -15.19
N ASP A 239 -29.92 -7.35 -16.29
CA ASP A 239 -29.58 -6.73 -17.57
C ASP A 239 -30.37 -5.46 -17.90
N ILE A 240 -29.66 -4.36 -18.15
CA ILE A 240 -30.19 -3.26 -18.97
C ILE A 240 -30.19 -3.78 -20.40
N TYR A 241 -31.30 -4.38 -20.82
CA TYR A 241 -31.59 -4.53 -22.25
C TYR A 241 -31.70 -3.13 -22.85
N MET A 242 -30.74 -2.77 -23.71
CA MET A 242 -30.89 -1.69 -24.69
C MET A 242 -31.56 -2.24 -25.96
#